data_AF-A0A943PAI8-F1
#
_entry.id   AF-A0A943PAI8-F1
#
_cell.length_a   1.000
_cell.length_b   1.000
_cell.length_c   1.000
_cell.angle_alpha   90.00
_cell.angle_beta   90.00
_cell.angle_gamma   90.00
#
_symmetry.space_group_name_H-M   'P 1'
#
loop_
_entity.id
_entity.type
_entity.pdbx_description
1 polymer ?
#
loop_
_entity_poly.entity_id
_entity_poly.type
_entity_poly.pdbx_seq_one_letter_code
_entity_poly.pdbx_strand_id
1 'polypeptide(L)' 'PKIKSLYYEDGNYYIETSPVREIFLRAGNRHSFRVASSDGKPITSAVLEGFENDIYVRFSAIDFEGNAADTRAYDLKEFI' A
#
# COMPACT_ATOMS: atom_id res chain seq x y z
N PRO A 1 -12.85 4.95 -1.78
CA PRO A 1 -11.92 3.83 -1.52
C PRO A 1 -11.95 3.29 -0.07
N LYS A 2 -11.64 1.99 0.14
CA LYS A 2 -11.51 1.36 1.47
C LYS A 2 -10.34 0.37 1.49
N ILE A 3 -9.49 0.47 2.51
CA ILE A 3 -8.49 -0.56 2.83
C ILE A 3 -9.17 -1.58 3.74
N LYS A 4 -9.15 -2.85 3.34
CA LYS A 4 -9.83 -3.95 4.05
C LYS A 4 -8.89 -4.67 5.00
N SER A 5 -7.65 -4.91 4.56
CA SER A 5 -6.61 -5.57 5.34
C SER A 5 -5.25 -5.05 4.88
N LEU A 6 -4.31 -5.06 5.82
CA LEU A 6 -2.90 -4.74 5.62
C LEU A 6 -2.11 -5.58 6.61
N TYR A 7 -1.16 -6.37 6.10
CA TYR A 7 -0.27 -7.19 6.92
C TYR A 7 1.09 -7.34 6.25
N TYR A 8 2.05 -7.85 7.02
CA TYR A 8 3.43 -8.07 6.58
C TYR A 8 3.81 -9.52 6.87
N GLU A 9 4.32 -10.22 5.87
CA GLU A 9 4.72 -11.63 5.98
C GLU A 9 5.84 -11.90 4.97
N ASP A 10 6.84 -12.69 5.35
CA ASP A 10 7.95 -13.11 4.48
C ASP A 10 8.61 -11.96 3.68
N GLY A 11 8.83 -10.81 4.32
CA GLY A 11 9.48 -9.67 3.68
C GLY A 11 8.56 -8.81 2.80
N ASN A 12 7.26 -9.08 2.77
CA ASN A 12 6.32 -8.43 1.86
C ASN A 12 5.12 -7.83 2.59
N TYR A 13 4.70 -6.65 2.13
CA TYR A 13 3.43 -6.05 2.51
C TYR A 13 2.32 -6.55 1.61
N TYR A 14 1.27 -7.05 2.24
CA TYR A 14 0.04 -7.48 1.58
C TYR A 14 -1.07 -6.51 1.93
N ILE A 15 -1.71 -5.97 0.90
CA ILE A 15 -2.82 -5.02 1.06
C ILE A 15 -4.00 -5.48 0.24
N GLU A 16 -5.20 -5.44 0.84
CA GLU A 16 -6.47 -5.64 0.15
C GLU A 16 -7.35 -4.41 0.26
N THR A 17 -8.04 -4.08 -0.82
CA THR A 17 -8.84 -2.86 -0.94
C THR A 17 -10.22 -3.14 -1.56
N SER A 18 -11.10 -2.14 -1.51
CA SER A 18 -12.13 -2.00 -2.55
C SER A 18 -11.47 -1.80 -3.92
N PRO A 19 -12.19 -1.95 -5.05
CA PRO A 19 -11.68 -1.54 -6.36
C PRO A 19 -11.08 -0.12 -6.32
N VAL A 20 -9.81 0.00 -6.70
CA VAL A 20 -9.06 1.26 -6.75
C VAL A 20 -8.28 1.36 -8.06
N ARG A 21 -7.93 2.59 -8.47
CA ARG A 21 -7.09 2.82 -9.65
C ARG A 21 -5.61 2.69 -9.30
N GLU A 22 -5.21 3.00 -8.06
CA GLU A 22 -3.81 2.95 -7.64
C GLU A 22 -3.67 2.68 -6.15
N ILE A 23 -2.57 1.98 -5.82
CA ILE A 23 -2.06 1.78 -4.48
C ILE A 23 -0.67 2.38 -4.43
N PHE A 24 -0.40 3.21 -3.42
CA PHE A 24 0.88 3.85 -3.19
C PHE A 24 1.43 3.44 -1.83
N LEU A 25 2.69 3.02 -1.78
CA LEU A 25 3.47 2.86 -0.55
C LEU A 25 4.51 3.97 -0.50
N ARG A 26 4.56 4.68 0.62
CA ARG A 26 5.66 5.60 0.93
C ARG A 26 6.37 5.12 2.17
N ALA A 27 7.66 4.85 2.05
CA ALA A 27 8.51 4.60 3.20
C ALA A 27 9.11 5.91 3.73
N GLY A 28 9.54 5.92 4.98
CA GLY A 28 10.22 7.04 5.62
C GLY A 28 11.63 7.34 5.09
N ASN A 29 12.13 6.52 4.17
CA ASN A 29 13.36 6.71 3.42
C ASN A 29 13.03 7.16 1.97
N ARG A 30 13.92 6.92 1.01
CA ARG A 30 13.68 7.26 -0.41
C ARG A 30 12.91 6.19 -1.18
N HIS A 31 12.39 5.15 -0.52
CA HIS A 31 11.64 4.09 -1.16
C HIS A 31 10.16 4.45 -1.25
N SER A 32 9.60 4.22 -2.44
CA SER A 32 8.16 4.32 -2.67
C SER A 32 7.77 3.37 -3.78
N PHE A 33 6.62 2.73 -3.63
CA PHE A 33 6.05 1.88 -4.66
C PHE A 33 4.71 2.42 -5.10
N ARG A 34 4.42 2.22 -6.38
CA ARG A 34 3.13 2.55 -6.98
C ARG A 34 2.67 1.41 -7.84
N VAL A 35 1.49 0.88 -7.53
CA VAL A 35 0.76 -0.05 -8.37
C VAL A 35 -0.40 0.74 -8.96
N ALA A 36 -0.46 0.83 -10.28
CA ALA A 36 -1.53 1.53 -10.99
C ALA A 36 -2.30 0.55 -11.90
N SER A 37 -3.60 0.77 -12.02
CA SER A 37 -4.47 -0.03 -12.89
C SER A 37 -3.97 0.04 -14.32
N SER A 38 -3.78 -1.12 -14.96
CA SER A 38 -3.56 -1.21 -16.39
C SER A 38 -4.91 -1.37 -17.09
N ASP A 39 -5.12 -0.59 -18.16
CA ASP A 39 -6.29 -0.68 -19.05
C ASP A 39 -7.66 -0.60 -18.34
N GLY A 40 -7.74 0.23 -17.29
CA GLY A 40 -8.98 0.43 -16.52
C GLY A 40 -9.37 -0.75 -15.61
N LYS A 41 -8.54 -1.80 -15.51
CA LYS A 41 -8.80 -2.92 -14.60
C LYS A 41 -8.53 -2.48 -13.16
N PRO A 42 -9.53 -2.54 -12.26
CA PRO A 42 -9.36 -2.12 -10.88
C PRO A 42 -8.35 -3.02 -10.16
N ILE A 43 -7.57 -2.42 -9.28
CA ILE A 43 -6.75 -3.13 -8.31
C ILE A 43 -7.62 -3.40 -7.08
N THR A 44 -7.58 -4.62 -6.58
CA THR A 44 -8.25 -5.02 -5.33
C THR A 44 -7.27 -5.54 -4.29
N SER A 45 -6.04 -5.84 -4.69
CA SER A 45 -4.96 -6.26 -3.83
C SER A 45 -3.61 -5.99 -4.47
N ALA A 46 -2.57 -5.87 -3.66
CA ALA A 46 -1.18 -5.80 -4.10
C ALA A 46 -0.26 -6.47 -3.08
N VAL A 47 0.86 -6.98 -3.59
CA VAL A 47 2.00 -7.43 -2.79
C VAL A 47 3.16 -6.51 -3.13
N LEU A 48 3.79 -5.96 -2.11
CA LEU A 48 4.87 -4.98 -2.23
C LEU A 48 6.05 -5.44 -1.39
N GLU A 49 7.23 -5.46 -1.99
CA GLU A 49 8.46 -5.79 -1.28
C GLU A 49 8.71 -4.77 -0.17
N GLY A 50 8.95 -5.26 1.04
CA GLY A 50 9.39 -4.45 2.16
C GLY A 50 10.90 -4.53 2.32
N PHE A 51 11.50 -3.45 2.80
CA PHE A 51 12.94 -3.38 3.00
C PHE A 51 13.25 -3.22 4.48
N GLU A 52 14.29 -3.91 4.96
CA GLU A 52 14.72 -3.85 6.37
C GLU A 52 15.10 -2.44 6.83
N ASN A 53 15.45 -1.56 5.88
CA ASN A 53 15.81 -0.17 6.14
C ASN A 53 14.64 0.82 6.00
N ASP A 54 13.40 0.34 5.84
CA ASP A 54 12.21 1.18 5.86
C ASP A 54 11.93 1.65 7.29
N ILE A 55 12.07 2.96 7.52
CA ILE A 55 11.92 3.57 8.86
C ILE A 55 10.46 3.46 9.33
N TYR A 56 9.54 3.85 8.46
CA TYR A 56 8.10 3.67 8.59
C TYR A 56 7.51 3.45 7.20
N VAL A 57 6.29 2.93 7.11
CA VAL A 57 5.53 2.83 5.87
C VAL A 57 4.13 3.42 6.01
N ARG A 58 3.64 4.02 4.94
CA ARG A 58 2.25 4.49 4.81
C ARG A 58 1.69 4.05 3.47
N PHE A 59 0.45 3.58 3.49
CA PHE A 59 -0.28 3.15 2.31
C PHE A 59 -1.38 4.14 1.97
N SER A 60 -1.57 4.36 0.68
CA SER A 60 -2.67 5.14 0.11
C SER A 60 -3.35 4.31 -0.96
N ALA A 61 -4.66 4.14 -0.86
CA ALA A 61 -5.49 3.50 -1.87
C ALA A 61 -6.40 4.55 -2.51
N ILE A 62 -6.26 4.80 -3.81
CA ILE A 62 -6.93 5.90 -4.52
C ILE A 62 -7.87 5.31 -5.57
N ASP A 63 -9.16 5.65 -5.51
CA ASP A 63 -10.14 5.17 -6.47
C ASP A 63 -10.13 5.95 -7.79
N PHE A 64 -10.99 5.54 -8.73
CA PHE A 64 -11.08 6.14 -10.06
C PHE A 64 -11.59 7.58 -10.04
N GLU A 65 -12.27 8.00 -8.97
CA GLU A 65 -12.75 9.37 -8.78
C GLU A 65 -11.68 10.26 -8.14
N GLY A 66 -10.54 9.69 -7.72
CA GLY A 66 -9.44 10.41 -7.08
C GLY A 66 -9.58 10.55 -5.57
N ASN A 67 -10.58 9.91 -4.95
CA ASN A 67 -10.66 9.86 -3.49
C ASN A 67 -9.56 8.93 -2.95
N ALA A 68 -9.01 9.25 -1.79
CA ALA A 68 -7.94 8.49 -1.14
C ALA A 68 -8.39 7.89 0.21
N ALA A 69 -7.97 6.65 0.48
CA ALA A 69 -7.98 6.07 1.81
C ALA A 69 -6.53 5.85 2.23
N ASP A 70 -6.12 6.51 3.31
CA ASP A 70 -4.76 6.45 3.82
C ASP A 70 -4.72 5.65 5.11
N THR A 71 -3.63 4.92 5.31
CA THR A 71 -3.28 4.42 6.64
C THR A 71 -2.58 5.50 7.45
N ARG A 72 -2.49 5.27 8.77
CA ARG A 72 -1.43 5.89 9.57
C ARG A 72 -0.05 5.42 9.10
N ALA A 73 1.00 6.10 9.54
CA ALA A 73 2.34 5.54 9.45
C ALA A 73 2.46 4.36 10.42
N TYR A 74 3.13 3.31 9.96
CA TYR A 74 3.51 2.15 10.75
C TYR A 74 5.02 2.05 10.79
N ASP A 75 5.61 1.95 11.97
CA ASP A 75 7.00 1.54 12.07
C ASP A 75 7.11 0.05 11.69
N LEU A 76 8.22 -0.38 11.10
CA LEU A 76 8.39 -1.79 10.71
C LEU A 76 8.21 -2.73 11.92
N LYS A 77 8.59 -2.27 13.11
CA LYS A 77 8.41 -3.00 14.39
C LYS A 77 6.95 -3.20 14.80
N GLU A 78 6.00 -2.48 14.23
CA GLU A 78 4.57 -2.69 14.49
C GLU A 78 3.97 -3.83 13.66
N PHE A 79 4.73 -4.32 12.68
CA PHE A 79 4.35 -5.46 11.83
C PHE A 79 4.98 -6.79 12.26
N ILE A 80 6.03 -6.75 13.09
CA ILE A 80 6.81 -7.91 13.57
C ILE A 80 6.32 -8.34 14.95
#